data_AF-A0A964L7B9-F1
#
_entry.id   AF-A0A964L7B9-F1
#
_cell.length_a   1.000
_cell.length_b   1.000
_cell.length_c   1.000
_cell.angle_alpha   90.00
_cell.angle_beta   90.00
_cell.angle_gamma   90.00
#
_symmetry.space_group_name_H-M   'P 1'
#
loop_
_entity.id
_entity.type
_entity.pdbx_description
1 polymer ?
#
loop_
_entity_poly.entity_id
_entity_poly.type
_entity_poly.pdbx_seq_one_letter_code
_entity_poly.pdbx_strand_id
1 'polypeptide(L)'
;MRSPWGLFTVNGTRAATGGVGACAGLKPVCENTMHCRTFATTQEAIMNSMVRNSCRATANRATEAICDEIAAGSCTAANWGHLAPMLARCSASCFVAVLLTAPATAGIVAIGASQDATLYESSTGALGNGSGQYLFGGTTNQPQLRRALLAFDVISALPQNAMIQSVSLRLHVAGASALTHSFSLHTVTSPWTEGASDATGNEGSGTAAMTGDATWLHAAWPGIMWSTAGGDFSSTASAAAMVGDIGFYSWTSAQLTSDVQNWIATPTSNFGWILRGDESAPGTTRRFDSSESFESSFRPQLVIQYSTVPTPGTFALLTLASVVASKQRRRMG
;
A
#
# COMPACT_ATOMS: atom_id res chain seq x y z
N MET A 1 28.04 56.17 -35.66
CA MET A 1 28.39 54.96 -34.89
C MET A 1 27.23 53.97 -35.05
N ARG A 2 27.06 53.31 -36.20
CA ARG A 2 27.62 52.01 -36.63
C ARG A 2 27.51 50.90 -35.58
N SER A 3 26.46 50.09 -35.75
CA SER A 3 26.38 48.66 -35.43
C SER A 3 27.35 47.83 -36.27
N PRO A 4 27.70 46.61 -35.83
CA PRO A 4 28.10 45.54 -36.73
C PRO A 4 27.26 44.25 -36.56
N TRP A 5 26.85 43.73 -37.71
CA TRP A 5 25.97 42.59 -38.00
C TRP A 5 26.74 41.27 -38.21
N GLY A 6 26.01 40.15 -38.37
CA GLY A 6 26.42 39.03 -39.25
C GLY A 6 25.63 37.72 -39.06
N LEU A 7 24.41 37.59 -39.58
CA LEU A 7 24.08 36.77 -40.79
C LEU A 7 25.25 35.95 -41.35
N PHE A 8 25.12 34.61 -41.30
CA PHE A 8 25.88 33.70 -42.17
C PHE A 8 24.93 33.06 -43.18
N THR A 9 24.85 33.68 -44.36
CA THR A 9 24.63 32.99 -45.63
C THR A 9 25.96 32.36 -46.08
N VAL A 10 25.97 31.09 -46.44
CA VAL A 10 27.04 30.49 -47.24
C VAL A 10 26.44 30.04 -48.57
N ASN A 11 26.69 30.84 -49.60
CA ASN A 11 26.51 30.45 -50.99
C ASN A 11 27.84 29.83 -51.47
N GLY A 12 27.77 28.61 -51.98
CA GLY A 12 28.69 28.09 -53.01
C GLY A 12 30.19 28.11 -52.75
N THR A 13 30.71 27.11 -52.02
CA THR A 13 31.97 26.47 -52.37
C THR A 13 31.80 24.95 -52.28
N ARG A 14 31.77 24.29 -53.44
CA ARG A 14 32.05 22.86 -53.56
C ARG A 14 33.51 22.64 -53.15
N ALA A 15 33.75 21.82 -52.14
CA ALA A 15 34.47 20.55 -52.24
C ALA A 15 34.98 20.09 -50.87
N ALA A 16 34.48 18.91 -50.47
CA ALA A 16 35.22 17.82 -49.85
C ALA A 16 35.99 18.09 -48.54
N THR A 17 35.36 17.75 -47.43
CA THR A 17 35.82 16.82 -46.37
C THR A 17 34.75 16.88 -45.27
N GLY A 18 33.99 15.86 -44.89
CA GLY A 18 34.03 14.43 -45.13
C GLY A 18 33.45 13.79 -43.86
N GLY A 19 32.17 13.39 -43.90
CA GLY A 19 31.37 12.45 -43.09
C GLY A 19 31.65 12.08 -41.62
N VAL A 20 32.83 12.31 -41.04
CA VAL A 20 33.26 11.65 -39.79
C VAL A 20 32.66 12.31 -38.54
N GLY A 21 32.39 13.62 -38.58
CA GLY A 21 31.85 14.38 -37.43
C GLY A 21 30.39 14.05 -37.08
N ALA A 22 29.57 13.62 -38.04
CA ALA A 22 28.16 13.29 -37.80
C ALA A 22 27.97 11.90 -37.18
N CYS A 23 28.89 10.96 -37.42
CA CYS A 23 28.84 9.60 -36.85
C CYS A 23 29.28 9.57 -35.38
N ALA A 24 30.16 10.46 -34.94
CA ALA A 24 30.65 10.50 -33.55
C ALA A 24 29.54 10.84 -32.53
N GLY A 25 28.53 11.63 -32.93
CA GLY A 25 27.41 12.02 -32.07
C GLY A 25 26.33 10.95 -31.87
N LEU A 26 26.37 9.83 -32.62
CA LEU A 26 25.37 8.76 -32.60
C LEU A 26 25.81 7.52 -31.78
N LYS A 27 27.09 7.43 -31.42
CA LYS A 27 27.64 6.39 -30.54
C LYS A 27 26.87 6.21 -29.22
N PRO A 28 26.51 7.29 -28.49
CA PRO A 28 25.79 7.16 -27.21
C PRO A 28 24.36 6.60 -27.37
N VAL A 29 23.73 6.83 -28.53
CA VAL A 29 22.37 6.37 -28.83
C VAL A 29 22.33 4.86 -29.09
N CYS A 30 23.39 4.34 -29.72
CA CYS A 30 23.56 2.89 -29.94
C CYS A 30 23.90 2.16 -28.63
N GLU A 31 24.72 2.76 -27.76
CA GLU A 31 25.07 2.20 -26.44
C GLU A 31 23.85 2.07 -25.51
N ASN A 32 22.92 3.03 -25.54
CA ASN A 32 21.67 2.97 -24.77
C ASN A 32 20.68 1.91 -25.31
N THR A 33 20.68 1.67 -26.62
CA THR A 33 19.84 0.65 -27.24
C THR A 33 20.35 -0.76 -26.90
N MET A 34 21.68 -0.93 -26.82
CA MET A 34 22.30 -2.16 -26.34
C MET A 34 22.06 -2.40 -24.84
N HIS A 35 22.01 -1.35 -24.00
CA HIS A 35 21.65 -1.47 -22.58
C HIS A 35 20.23 -2.03 -22.36
N CYS A 36 19.28 -1.67 -23.22
CA CYS A 36 17.91 -2.22 -23.16
C CYS A 36 17.89 -3.73 -23.48
N ARG A 37 18.84 -4.21 -24.28
CA ARG A 37 19.02 -5.62 -24.65
C ARG A 37 19.57 -6.44 -23.49
N THR A 38 20.59 -5.94 -22.78
CA THR A 38 21.19 -6.59 -21.61
C THR A 38 20.27 -6.58 -20.39
N PHE A 39 19.45 -5.54 -20.23
CA PHE A 39 18.47 -5.46 -19.12
C PHE A 39 17.30 -6.44 -19.31
N ALA A 40 16.84 -6.63 -20.56
CA ALA A 40 15.75 -7.56 -20.87
C ALA A 40 16.14 -9.04 -20.70
N THR A 41 17.40 -9.40 -20.94
CA THR A 41 17.89 -10.79 -20.80
C THR A 41 18.27 -11.17 -19.37
N THR A 42 18.50 -10.20 -18.49
CA THR A 42 18.93 -10.46 -17.09
C THR A 42 17.78 -10.46 -16.07
N GLN A 43 16.60 -9.92 -16.40
CA GLN A 43 15.44 -9.85 -15.50
C GLN A 43 14.14 -10.39 -16.12
N GLU A 44 14.20 -11.59 -16.71
CA GLU A 44 13.04 -12.17 -17.40
C GLU A 44 11.87 -12.54 -16.47
N ALA A 45 12.15 -12.77 -15.17
CA ALA A 45 11.16 -13.19 -14.17
C ALA A 45 10.44 -12.05 -13.43
N ILE A 46 10.93 -10.80 -13.50
CA ILE A 46 10.41 -9.66 -12.72
C ILE A 46 9.60 -8.70 -13.61
N MET A 47 9.76 -8.78 -14.93
CA MET A 47 9.14 -7.85 -15.88
C MET A 47 7.70 -8.24 -16.25
N ASN A 48 6.74 -7.33 -16.04
CA ASN A 48 5.36 -7.49 -16.50
C ASN A 48 5.29 -7.52 -18.05
N SER A 49 4.32 -8.25 -18.61
CA SER A 49 4.13 -8.48 -20.04
C SER A 49 4.04 -7.20 -20.88
N MET A 50 3.47 -6.13 -20.33
CA MET A 50 3.40 -4.82 -20.99
C MET A 50 4.77 -4.15 -21.15
N VAL A 51 5.67 -4.30 -20.18
CA VAL A 51 7.03 -3.74 -20.23
C VAL A 51 7.88 -4.53 -21.22
N ARG A 52 7.76 -5.87 -21.22
CA ARG A 52 8.39 -6.74 -22.24
C ARG A 52 7.95 -6.38 -23.66
N ASN A 53 6.65 -6.15 -23.86
CA ASN A 53 6.10 -5.78 -25.16
C ASN A 53 6.54 -4.38 -25.59
N SER A 54 6.71 -3.45 -24.64
CA SER A 54 7.22 -2.10 -24.92
C SER A 54 8.70 -2.13 -25.30
N CYS A 55 9.56 -2.86 -24.56
CA CYS A 55 10.98 -3.02 -24.93
C CYS A 55 11.16 -3.69 -26.30
N ARG A 56 10.36 -4.74 -26.60
CA ARG A 56 10.34 -5.38 -27.93
C ARG A 56 9.83 -4.45 -29.03
N ALA A 57 8.88 -3.57 -28.74
CA ALA A 57 8.37 -2.60 -29.70
C ALA A 57 9.35 -1.44 -29.98
N THR A 58 10.20 -1.08 -29.00
CA THR A 58 11.25 -0.06 -29.18
C THR A 58 12.41 -0.57 -30.04
N ALA A 59 12.70 -1.88 -29.98
CA ALA A 59 13.60 -2.56 -30.90
C ALA A 59 12.93 -2.81 -32.27
N ASN A 60 12.66 -1.75 -33.03
CA ASN A 60 12.22 -1.91 -34.42
C ASN A 60 13.36 -2.55 -35.24
N ARG A 61 13.04 -3.56 -36.08
CA ARG A 61 14.00 -4.20 -37.02
C ARG A 61 14.79 -3.20 -37.87
N ALA A 62 14.23 -2.02 -38.12
CA ALA A 62 14.90 -0.93 -38.84
C ALA A 62 16.02 -0.27 -38.02
N THR A 63 15.88 -0.18 -36.70
CA THR A 63 16.90 0.36 -35.79
C THR A 63 18.05 -0.62 -35.59
N GLU A 64 17.76 -1.93 -35.60
CA GLU A 64 18.75 -3.01 -35.55
C GLU A 64 19.65 -3.00 -36.79
N ALA A 65 19.06 -2.91 -37.99
CA ALA A 65 19.82 -2.87 -39.25
C ALA A 65 20.77 -1.66 -39.35
N ILE A 66 20.38 -0.51 -38.78
CA ILE A 66 21.20 0.71 -38.77
C ILE A 66 22.35 0.59 -37.77
N CYS A 67 22.13 -0.04 -36.61
CA CYS A 67 23.20 -0.27 -35.62
C CYS A 67 24.23 -1.29 -36.14
N ASP A 68 23.80 -2.31 -36.88
CA ASP A 68 24.68 -3.31 -37.50
C ASP A 68 25.55 -2.69 -38.61
N GLU A 69 25.01 -1.79 -39.44
CA GLU A 69 25.80 -1.05 -40.45
C GLU A 69 26.82 -0.08 -39.82
N ILE A 70 26.46 0.57 -38.71
CA ILE A 70 27.37 1.46 -37.97
C ILE A 70 28.49 0.65 -37.29
N ALA A 71 28.18 -0.53 -36.73
CA ALA A 71 29.16 -1.45 -36.15
C ALA A 71 30.10 -2.06 -37.20
N ALA A 72 29.62 -2.23 -38.44
CA ALA A 72 30.40 -2.74 -39.58
C ALA A 72 31.32 -1.70 -40.25
N GLY A 73 31.28 -0.42 -39.82
CA GLY A 73 32.19 0.63 -40.31
C GLY A 73 31.91 1.13 -41.73
N SER A 74 30.74 0.85 -42.31
CA SER A 74 30.40 1.15 -43.72
C SER A 74 29.73 2.52 -43.94
N CYS A 75 29.79 3.43 -42.97
CA CYS A 75 29.23 4.78 -43.08
C CYS A 75 30.05 5.67 -44.05
N THR A 76 29.71 5.65 -45.35
CA THR A 76 30.24 6.60 -46.34
C THR A 76 29.19 7.63 -46.74
N ALA A 77 29.63 8.82 -47.17
CA ALA A 77 28.76 9.97 -47.48
C ALA A 77 27.73 9.72 -48.60
N ALA A 78 27.83 8.60 -49.33
CA ALA A 78 26.99 8.27 -50.48
C ALA A 78 25.57 7.79 -50.12
N ASN A 79 25.31 7.34 -48.88
CA ASN A 79 24.00 6.74 -48.52
C ASN A 79 23.09 7.65 -47.65
N TRP A 80 23.50 8.91 -47.42
CA TRP A 80 22.80 9.84 -46.51
C TRP A 80 21.49 10.42 -47.05
N GLY A 81 21.22 10.31 -48.36
CA GLY A 81 20.03 10.87 -49.00
C GLY A 81 18.71 10.17 -48.61
N HIS A 82 18.77 8.89 -48.21
CA HIS A 82 17.58 8.10 -47.87
C HIS A 82 17.35 7.94 -46.35
N LEU A 83 18.37 8.21 -45.53
CA LEU A 83 18.32 8.03 -44.06
C LEU A 83 17.82 9.28 -43.30
N ALA A 84 17.99 10.47 -43.87
CA ALA A 84 17.58 11.74 -43.26
C ALA A 84 16.08 11.82 -42.87
N PRO A 85 15.10 11.37 -43.70
CA PRO A 85 13.69 11.43 -43.32
C PRO A 85 13.26 10.34 -42.30
N MET A 86 14.06 9.28 -42.10
CA MET A 86 13.79 8.23 -41.11
C MET A 86 14.25 8.64 -39.69
N LEU A 87 15.38 9.33 -39.57
CA LEU A 87 15.91 9.83 -38.30
C LEU A 87 15.00 10.92 -37.68
N ALA A 88 14.39 11.78 -38.51
CA ALA A 88 13.43 12.78 -38.06
C ALA A 88 12.15 12.17 -37.45
N ARG A 89 11.75 10.97 -37.87
CA ARG A 89 10.56 10.26 -37.34
C ARG A 89 10.85 9.46 -36.07
N CYS A 90 12.10 9.04 -35.84
CA CYS A 90 12.53 8.40 -34.59
C CYS A 90 12.73 9.42 -33.44
N SER A 91 13.23 10.62 -33.74
CA SER A 91 13.50 11.63 -32.71
C SER A 91 12.22 12.13 -32.01
N ALA A 92 11.11 12.26 -32.73
CA ALA A 92 9.81 12.65 -32.15
C ALA A 92 9.11 11.51 -31.37
N SER A 93 9.41 10.24 -31.66
CA SER A 93 8.84 9.10 -30.92
C SER A 93 9.62 8.77 -29.65
N CYS A 94 10.93 9.04 -29.62
CA CYS A 94 11.76 8.80 -28.44
C CYS A 94 11.60 9.91 -27.38
N PHE A 95 11.31 11.15 -27.79
CA PHE A 95 11.07 12.26 -26.86
C PHE A 95 9.72 12.21 -26.12
N VAL A 96 8.79 11.35 -26.53
CA VAL A 96 7.48 11.18 -25.85
C VAL A 96 7.53 10.04 -24.81
N ALA A 97 8.61 9.25 -24.76
CA ALA A 97 8.79 8.14 -23.83
C ALA A 97 9.60 8.49 -22.57
N VAL A 98 9.91 9.78 -22.33
CA VAL A 98 10.22 10.25 -20.97
C VAL A 98 8.88 10.48 -20.27
N LEU A 99 8.16 9.38 -20.00
CA LEU A 99 7.02 9.42 -19.10
C LEU A 99 7.56 9.86 -17.73
N LEU A 100 6.93 10.88 -17.18
CA LEU A 100 7.08 11.32 -15.79
C LEU A 100 6.97 10.12 -14.84
N THR A 101 8.09 9.51 -14.48
CA THR A 101 8.17 8.63 -13.33
C THR A 101 8.08 9.53 -12.11
N ALA A 102 6.86 9.80 -11.66
CA ALA A 102 6.69 10.40 -10.35
C ALA A 102 7.26 9.41 -9.30
N PRO A 103 8.02 9.89 -8.31
CA PRO A 103 8.63 9.02 -7.33
C PRO A 103 7.54 8.30 -6.52
N ALA A 104 7.66 6.98 -6.37
CA ALA A 104 6.89 6.27 -5.36
C ALA A 104 7.47 6.66 -3.99
N THR A 105 6.65 7.24 -3.13
CA THR A 105 7.04 7.49 -1.73
C THR A 105 6.62 6.31 -0.87
N ALA A 106 7.47 5.92 0.07
CA ALA A 106 7.17 4.94 1.11
C ALA A 106 7.10 5.66 2.45
N GLY A 107 6.15 5.27 3.30
CA GLY A 107 5.92 5.85 4.61
C GLY A 107 5.61 4.80 5.66
N ILE A 108 5.76 5.20 6.93
CA ILE A 108 5.34 4.44 8.10
C ILE A 108 4.44 5.37 8.92
N VAL A 109 3.29 4.85 9.35
CA VAL A 109 2.40 5.53 10.29
C VAL A 109 2.11 4.60 11.47
N ALA A 110 1.98 5.17 12.65
CA ALA A 110 1.53 4.47 13.86
C ALA A 110 0.23 5.15 14.34
N ILE A 111 -0.81 4.35 14.51
CA ILE A 111 -2.17 4.81 14.83
C ILE A 111 -2.57 4.18 16.17
N GLY A 112 -3.08 4.98 17.11
CA GLY A 112 -3.68 4.46 18.34
C GLY A 112 -5.06 3.87 18.10
N ALA A 113 -5.54 3.01 18.99
CA ALA A 113 -6.95 2.59 18.95
C ALA A 113 -7.86 3.82 19.08
N SER A 114 -8.85 3.92 18.20
CA SER A 114 -9.86 5.00 18.22
C SER A 114 -11.08 4.65 19.05
N GLN A 115 -11.33 3.34 19.22
CA GLN A 115 -12.34 2.75 20.09
C GLN A 115 -11.83 1.37 20.50
N ASP A 116 -11.98 0.99 21.75
CA ASP A 116 -11.79 -0.37 22.24
C ASP A 116 -12.71 -0.74 23.41
N ALA A 117 -13.09 -2.01 23.49
CA ALA A 117 -14.02 -2.45 24.54
C ALA A 117 -13.84 -3.94 24.84
N THR A 118 -14.17 -4.36 26.06
CA THR A 118 -14.22 -5.79 26.41
C THR A 118 -15.65 -6.32 26.39
N LEU A 119 -15.86 -7.43 25.66
CA LEU A 119 -17.08 -8.23 25.72
C LEU A 119 -16.98 -9.25 26.85
N TYR A 120 -17.78 -9.05 27.89
CA TYR A 120 -17.87 -9.95 29.05
C TYR A 120 -19.01 -10.95 28.88
N GLU A 121 -18.71 -12.23 28.73
CA GLU A 121 -19.76 -13.25 28.64
C GLU A 121 -20.72 -13.19 29.83
N SER A 122 -21.98 -12.95 29.49
CA SER A 122 -23.08 -12.81 30.44
C SER A 122 -24.38 -13.19 29.74
N SER A 123 -25.22 -13.97 30.43
CA SER A 123 -26.55 -14.34 29.95
C SER A 123 -27.50 -13.16 29.86
N THR A 124 -27.25 -12.07 30.61
CA THR A 124 -28.05 -10.85 30.56
C THR A 124 -27.50 -9.84 29.55
N GLY A 125 -26.23 -9.98 29.14
CA GLY A 125 -25.53 -8.99 28.32
C GLY A 125 -25.31 -7.64 29.01
N ALA A 126 -25.60 -7.51 30.31
CA ALA A 126 -25.61 -6.22 31.01
C ALA A 126 -24.22 -5.77 31.54
N LEU A 127 -23.14 -6.38 31.06
CA LEU A 127 -21.78 -6.07 31.48
C LEU A 127 -21.02 -5.41 30.33
N GLY A 128 -20.36 -4.28 30.63
CA GLY A 128 -19.53 -3.50 29.71
C GLY A 128 -18.27 -2.99 30.39
N ASN A 129 -17.31 -2.55 29.57
CA ASN A 129 -16.14 -1.78 29.98
C ASN A 129 -15.56 -1.09 28.73
N GLY A 130 -16.14 0.07 28.38
CA GLY A 130 -15.72 0.88 27.23
C GLY A 130 -14.77 2.03 27.59
N SER A 131 -14.54 2.29 28.88
CA SER A 131 -13.64 3.37 29.34
C SER A 131 -12.68 2.90 30.44
N GLY A 132 -12.56 1.58 30.63
CA GLY A 132 -11.61 1.00 31.57
C GLY A 132 -10.19 0.98 31.02
N GLN A 133 -9.20 0.79 31.89
CA GLN A 133 -7.78 0.78 31.53
C GLN A 133 -7.32 -0.52 30.87
N TYR A 134 -8.16 -1.56 30.88
CA TYR A 134 -7.77 -2.90 30.46
C TYR A 134 -8.76 -3.58 29.52
N LEU A 135 -8.18 -4.30 28.57
CA LEU A 135 -8.88 -5.19 27.63
C LEU A 135 -8.64 -6.65 27.97
N PHE A 136 -9.59 -7.53 27.66
CA PHE A 136 -9.48 -8.97 27.97
C PHE A 136 -9.78 -9.86 26.77
N GLY A 137 -8.98 -10.93 26.63
CA GLY A 137 -9.23 -12.01 25.68
C GLY A 137 -8.98 -13.38 26.31
N GLY A 138 -9.80 -14.39 25.96
CA GLY A 138 -9.68 -15.77 26.45
C GLY A 138 -10.73 -16.13 27.49
N THR A 139 -10.47 -17.16 28.29
CA THR A 139 -11.42 -17.71 29.27
C THR A 139 -10.90 -17.52 30.70
N THR A 140 -11.74 -17.01 31.60
CA THR A 140 -11.34 -16.76 33.00
C THR A 140 -11.22 -18.07 33.79
N ASN A 141 -10.71 -18.02 35.03
CA ASN A 141 -10.61 -19.21 35.89
C ASN A 141 -11.99 -19.77 36.29
N GLN A 142 -12.99 -18.91 36.42
CA GLN A 142 -14.40 -19.27 36.39
C GLN A 142 -14.78 -19.22 34.91
N PRO A 143 -15.11 -20.32 34.23
CA PRO A 143 -15.05 -20.47 32.77
C PRO A 143 -16.03 -19.57 32.00
N GLN A 144 -15.76 -18.26 31.98
CA GLN A 144 -16.49 -17.24 31.25
C GLN A 144 -15.56 -16.64 30.20
N LEU A 145 -16.11 -16.38 29.02
CA LEU A 145 -15.36 -15.86 27.89
C LEU A 145 -15.18 -14.34 27.99
N ARG A 146 -14.04 -13.88 27.47
CA ARG A 146 -13.67 -12.47 27.27
C ARG A 146 -13.14 -12.30 25.85
N ARG A 147 -13.57 -11.23 25.20
CA ARG A 147 -13.08 -10.84 23.87
C ARG A 147 -12.88 -9.33 23.85
N ALA A 148 -11.82 -8.85 23.20
CA ALA A 148 -11.58 -7.42 23.09
C ALA A 148 -11.91 -6.95 21.68
N LEU A 149 -12.62 -5.84 21.56
CA LEU A 149 -12.86 -5.12 20.32
C LEU A 149 -11.84 -3.98 20.22
N LEU A 150 -11.28 -3.78 19.03
CA LEU A 150 -10.27 -2.76 18.74
C LEU A 150 -10.55 -2.16 17.36
N ALA A 151 -10.84 -0.88 17.27
CA ALA A 151 -10.98 -0.14 16.01
C ALA A 151 -9.91 0.94 15.88
N PHE A 152 -9.54 1.24 14.64
CA PHE A 152 -8.51 2.22 14.29
C PHE A 152 -9.01 3.10 13.16
N ASP A 153 -8.80 4.42 13.28
CA ASP A 153 -9.09 5.36 12.19
C ASP A 153 -7.96 5.35 11.15
N VAL A 154 -8.02 4.37 10.25
CA VAL A 154 -7.05 4.19 9.17
C VAL A 154 -7.20 5.26 8.08
N ILE A 155 -8.42 5.76 7.87
CA ILE A 155 -8.76 6.58 6.70
C ILE A 155 -8.25 8.00 6.84
N SER A 156 -8.28 8.56 8.05
CA SER A 156 -7.70 9.89 8.29
C SER A 156 -6.16 9.87 8.35
N ALA A 157 -5.58 8.71 8.67
CA ALA A 157 -4.13 8.55 8.87
C ALA A 157 -3.34 8.26 7.57
N LEU A 158 -4.00 7.78 6.52
CA LEU A 158 -3.34 7.36 5.27
C LEU A 158 -3.82 8.13 4.04
N PRO A 159 -2.95 8.35 3.03
CA PRO A 159 -3.38 8.85 1.73
C PRO A 159 -4.36 7.89 1.04
N GLN A 160 -5.34 8.43 0.29
CA GLN A 160 -6.37 7.62 -0.39
C GLN A 160 -5.80 6.63 -1.44
N ASN A 161 -4.62 6.89 -1.99
CA ASN A 161 -3.90 6.02 -2.93
C ASN A 161 -2.78 5.20 -2.27
N ALA A 162 -2.85 4.99 -0.95
CA ALA A 162 -1.90 4.16 -0.23
C ALA A 162 -2.06 2.68 -0.60
N MET A 163 -0.94 2.08 -0.98
CA MET A 163 -0.75 0.65 -1.15
C MET A 163 -0.06 0.12 0.09
N ILE A 164 -0.76 -0.69 0.87
CA ILE A 164 -0.25 -1.24 2.12
C ILE A 164 0.80 -2.31 1.83
N GLN A 165 1.97 -2.16 2.46
CA GLN A 165 3.09 -3.09 2.34
C GLN A 165 3.11 -4.09 3.50
N SER A 166 2.91 -3.58 4.73
CA SER A 166 2.83 -4.42 5.92
C SER A 166 2.00 -3.73 7.01
N VAL A 167 1.37 -4.56 7.85
CA VAL A 167 0.61 -4.13 9.02
C VAL A 167 1.08 -4.95 10.22
N SER A 168 1.27 -4.26 11.35
CA SER A 168 1.57 -4.86 12.64
C SER A 168 0.72 -4.22 13.72
N LEU A 169 -0.19 -4.98 14.33
CA LEU A 169 -0.85 -4.56 15.57
C LEU A 169 0.03 -4.93 16.76
N ARG A 170 0.35 -3.96 17.60
CA ARG A 170 1.12 -4.15 18.84
C ARG A 170 0.23 -3.90 20.05
N LEU A 171 0.18 -4.87 20.96
CA LEU A 171 -0.51 -4.76 22.24
C LEU A 171 0.47 -5.07 23.38
N HIS A 172 0.22 -4.46 24.54
CA HIS A 172 0.95 -4.77 25.77
C HIS A 172 0.07 -5.62 26.69
N VAL A 173 0.64 -6.69 27.26
CA VAL A 173 -0.02 -7.53 28.26
C VAL A 173 0.27 -6.97 29.64
N ALA A 174 -0.76 -6.45 30.32
CA ALA A 174 -0.70 -5.94 31.69
C ALA A 174 -0.94 -7.02 32.76
N GLY A 175 -1.36 -8.22 32.36
CA GLY A 175 -1.60 -9.33 33.28
C GLY A 175 -1.77 -10.66 32.54
N ALA A 176 -1.07 -11.68 33.03
CA ALA A 176 -1.00 -12.99 32.39
C ALA A 176 -1.23 -14.15 33.38
N SER A 177 -1.77 -15.26 32.87
CA SER A 177 -1.62 -16.58 33.50
C SER A 177 -0.29 -17.22 33.09
N ALA A 178 0.17 -18.27 33.79
CA ALA A 178 1.52 -18.80 33.61
C ALA A 178 1.78 -19.55 32.29
N LEU A 179 0.75 -19.86 31.50
CA LEU A 179 0.87 -20.67 30.28
C LEU A 179 0.67 -19.82 29.04
N THR A 180 1.46 -20.06 27.99
CA THR A 180 1.33 -19.38 26.70
C THR A 180 0.15 -19.92 25.90
N HIS A 181 -0.74 -19.04 25.44
CA HIS A 181 -1.89 -19.41 24.61
C HIS A 181 -1.90 -18.65 23.28
N SER A 182 -2.62 -19.18 22.30
CA SER A 182 -2.81 -18.50 21.01
C SER A 182 -3.90 -17.43 21.14
N PHE A 183 -3.62 -16.26 20.58
CA PHE A 183 -4.55 -15.15 20.46
C PHE A 183 -4.68 -14.75 19.00
N SER A 184 -5.91 -14.64 18.51
CA SER A 184 -6.24 -14.42 17.10
C SER A 184 -7.10 -13.18 16.92
N LEU A 185 -6.81 -12.43 15.85
CA LEU A 185 -7.59 -11.29 15.40
C LEU A 185 -8.57 -11.75 14.32
N HIS A 186 -9.80 -11.26 14.39
CA HIS A 186 -10.81 -11.48 13.37
C HIS A 186 -11.50 -10.16 13.03
N THR A 187 -11.70 -9.88 11.75
CA THR A 187 -12.36 -8.64 11.32
C THR A 187 -13.81 -8.64 11.80
N VAL A 188 -14.23 -7.56 12.46
CA VAL A 188 -15.61 -7.35 12.90
C VAL A 188 -16.47 -6.98 11.69
N THR A 189 -17.66 -7.57 11.59
CA THR A 189 -18.52 -7.42 10.39
C THR A 189 -19.76 -6.57 10.64
N SER A 190 -20.05 -6.23 11.89
CA SER A 190 -21.19 -5.38 12.26
C SER A 190 -20.68 -4.12 13.00
N PRO A 191 -21.31 -2.95 12.79
CA PRO A 191 -20.94 -1.75 13.53
C PRO A 191 -21.22 -1.91 15.02
N TRP A 192 -20.39 -1.28 15.85
CA TRP A 192 -20.50 -1.27 17.30
C TRP A 192 -20.05 0.07 17.86
N THR A 193 -20.35 0.29 19.14
CA THR A 193 -19.94 1.49 19.87
C THR A 193 -19.25 1.09 21.18
N GLU A 194 -18.19 1.80 21.53
CA GLU A 194 -17.38 1.56 22.73
C GLU A 194 -18.18 1.73 24.03
N GLY A 195 -18.82 2.89 24.17
CA GLY A 195 -19.60 3.24 25.35
C GLY A 195 -18.78 3.93 26.44
N ALA A 196 -19.35 4.08 27.63
CA ALA A 196 -18.79 4.91 28.71
C ALA A 196 -18.66 4.19 30.06
N SER A 197 -18.99 2.90 30.12
CA SER A 197 -18.77 2.13 31.34
C SER A 197 -17.29 2.00 31.68
N ASP A 198 -16.97 2.27 32.95
CA ASP A 198 -15.63 2.19 33.51
C ASP A 198 -15.64 1.20 34.69
N ALA A 199 -15.09 0.02 34.46
CA ALA A 199 -14.95 -0.99 35.49
C ALA A 199 -13.82 -0.62 36.44
N THR A 200 -14.05 -0.76 37.74
CA THR A 200 -13.04 -0.40 38.73
C THR A 200 -12.03 -1.53 38.99
N GLY A 201 -10.83 -1.17 39.41
CA GLY A 201 -9.84 -2.13 39.94
C GLY A 201 -9.15 -2.94 38.85
N ASN A 202 -9.31 -4.27 38.88
CA ASN A 202 -8.68 -5.16 37.90
C ASN A 202 -9.53 -5.43 36.66
N GLU A 203 -10.77 -4.93 36.61
CA GLU A 203 -11.65 -4.88 35.41
C GLU A 203 -12.07 -6.23 34.78
N GLY A 204 -11.55 -7.38 35.23
CA GLY A 204 -11.82 -8.69 34.64
C GLY A 204 -13.27 -9.19 34.73
N SER A 205 -14.10 -8.55 35.55
CA SER A 205 -15.54 -8.83 35.69
C SER A 205 -16.45 -7.81 35.00
N GLY A 206 -15.89 -6.72 34.45
CA GLY A 206 -16.67 -5.62 33.89
C GLY A 206 -17.46 -4.84 34.94
N THR A 207 -18.30 -3.92 34.48
CA THR A 207 -19.27 -3.18 35.30
C THR A 207 -20.63 -3.14 34.61
N ALA A 208 -21.62 -2.53 35.23
CA ALA A 208 -22.94 -2.35 34.61
C ALA A 208 -22.81 -1.56 33.31
N ALA A 209 -23.35 -2.12 32.22
CA ALA A 209 -23.31 -1.48 30.92
C ALA A 209 -24.11 -0.17 30.89
N MET A 210 -23.53 0.86 30.28
CA MET A 210 -24.15 2.14 29.97
C MET A 210 -24.70 2.13 28.54
N THR A 211 -25.56 3.11 28.23
CA THR A 211 -26.11 3.26 26.88
C THR A 211 -24.98 3.49 25.88
N GLY A 212 -24.94 2.67 24.82
CA GLY A 212 -23.90 2.69 23.81
C GLY A 212 -22.77 1.70 24.05
N ASP A 213 -22.73 0.95 25.15
CA ASP A 213 -21.65 -0.01 25.37
C ASP A 213 -21.77 -1.23 24.46
N ALA A 214 -20.65 -1.68 23.90
CA ALA A 214 -20.54 -3.02 23.35
C ALA A 214 -20.48 -4.04 24.50
N THR A 215 -21.36 -5.03 24.44
CA THR A 215 -21.49 -6.10 25.43
C THR A 215 -21.53 -7.46 24.73
N TRP A 216 -21.58 -8.55 25.51
CA TRP A 216 -21.65 -9.89 24.93
C TRP A 216 -22.86 -10.10 24.01
N LEU A 217 -24.00 -9.47 24.30
CA LEU A 217 -25.22 -9.64 23.49
C LEU A 217 -25.50 -8.44 22.58
N HIS A 218 -24.98 -7.25 22.90
CA HIS A 218 -25.30 -6.00 22.20
C HIS A 218 -24.07 -5.38 21.56
N ALA A 219 -24.17 -5.01 20.29
CA ALA A 219 -23.20 -4.15 19.62
C ALA A 219 -23.27 -2.69 20.15
N ALA A 220 -24.46 -2.29 20.61
CA ALA A 220 -24.67 -1.05 21.36
C ALA A 220 -25.82 -1.25 22.36
N TRP A 221 -25.48 -1.37 23.63
CA TRP A 221 -26.45 -1.59 24.71
C TRP A 221 -27.40 -0.40 24.88
N PRO A 222 -28.69 -0.62 25.21
CA PRO A 222 -29.41 -1.89 25.23
C PRO A 222 -30.13 -2.22 23.90
N GLY A 223 -29.92 -1.42 22.85
CA GLY A 223 -30.82 -1.39 21.69
C GLY A 223 -30.38 -2.21 20.48
N ILE A 224 -29.08 -2.30 20.22
CA ILE A 224 -28.54 -2.94 19.02
C ILE A 224 -27.88 -4.26 19.40
N MET A 225 -28.46 -5.37 18.95
CA MET A 225 -27.95 -6.72 19.20
C MET A 225 -26.88 -7.10 18.19
N TRP A 226 -25.94 -7.95 18.62
CA TRP A 226 -25.17 -8.76 17.68
C TRP A 226 -26.07 -9.81 17.03
N SER A 227 -25.71 -10.28 15.83
CA SER A 227 -26.37 -11.43 15.23
C SER A 227 -26.01 -12.72 15.98
N THR A 228 -24.76 -12.80 16.46
CA THR A 228 -24.25 -13.90 17.29
C THR A 228 -23.70 -13.37 18.61
N ALA A 229 -24.05 -14.04 19.72
CA ALA A 229 -23.50 -13.69 21.03
C ALA A 229 -21.96 -13.76 21.04
N GLY A 230 -21.34 -12.74 21.62
CA GLY A 230 -19.89 -12.54 21.65
C GLY A 230 -19.33 -11.84 20.40
N GLY A 231 -20.18 -11.22 19.57
CA GLY A 231 -19.78 -10.37 18.46
C GLY A 231 -19.97 -11.02 17.08
N ASP A 232 -20.14 -10.17 16.06
CA ASP A 232 -20.19 -10.57 14.65
C ASP A 232 -18.83 -10.35 14.00
N PHE A 233 -18.17 -11.43 13.59
CA PHE A 233 -16.82 -11.38 13.01
C PHE A 233 -16.58 -12.46 11.96
N SER A 234 -15.56 -12.24 11.11
CA SER A 234 -15.12 -13.22 10.11
C SER A 234 -14.57 -14.48 10.74
N SER A 235 -14.97 -15.65 10.26
CA SER A 235 -14.41 -16.94 10.71
C SER A 235 -12.93 -17.12 10.34
N THR A 236 -12.45 -16.41 9.30
CA THR A 236 -11.04 -16.38 8.93
C THR A 236 -10.28 -15.43 9.86
N ALA A 237 -9.26 -15.93 10.54
CA ALA A 237 -8.39 -15.11 11.36
C ALA A 237 -7.50 -14.21 10.48
N SER A 238 -7.47 -12.93 10.82
CA SER A 238 -6.59 -11.93 10.23
C SER A 238 -5.14 -12.17 10.62
N ALA A 239 -4.87 -12.51 11.87
CA ALA A 239 -3.54 -12.88 12.35
C ALA A 239 -3.66 -13.64 13.66
N ALA A 240 -2.61 -14.36 14.05
CA ALA A 240 -2.51 -15.00 15.36
C ALA A 240 -1.09 -14.87 15.93
N ALA A 241 -0.99 -14.82 17.26
CA ALA A 241 0.27 -14.78 17.99
C ALA A 241 0.17 -15.61 19.27
N MET A 242 1.29 -16.20 19.68
CA MET A 242 1.40 -16.87 20.98
C MET A 242 1.71 -15.82 22.05
N VAL A 243 0.81 -15.68 23.03
CA VAL A 243 0.89 -14.67 24.09
C VAL A 243 1.14 -15.37 25.43
N GLY A 244 2.22 -14.96 26.10
CA GLY A 244 2.73 -15.54 27.35
C GLY A 244 2.66 -14.55 28.50
N ASP A 245 3.81 -14.26 29.09
CA ASP A 245 4.00 -13.34 30.22
C ASP A 245 3.65 -11.87 29.90
N ILE A 246 3.81 -11.00 30.89
CA ILE A 246 3.69 -9.54 30.75
C ILE A 246 4.74 -9.03 29.74
N GLY A 247 4.31 -8.19 28.81
CA GLY A 247 5.18 -7.61 27.79
C GLY A 247 4.45 -7.29 26.49
N PHE A 248 5.22 -6.90 25.48
CA PHE A 248 4.68 -6.54 24.17
C PHE A 248 4.60 -7.74 23.22
N TYR A 249 3.48 -7.81 22.51
CA TYR A 249 3.22 -8.79 21.47
C TYR A 249 2.74 -8.11 20.20
N SER A 250 3.05 -8.72 19.06
CA SER A 250 2.71 -8.19 17.74
C SER A 250 1.98 -9.23 16.90
N TRP A 251 0.93 -8.80 16.21
CA TRP A 251 0.20 -9.57 15.22
C TRP A 251 0.53 -9.02 13.84
N THR A 252 1.01 -9.88 12.95
CA THR A 252 1.32 -9.52 11.57
C THR A 252 1.00 -10.68 10.65
N SER A 253 0.43 -10.38 9.48
CA SER A 253 0.18 -11.37 8.43
C SER A 253 -0.17 -10.67 7.10
N ALA A 254 -0.22 -11.47 6.03
CA ALA A 254 -0.75 -11.01 4.74
C ALA A 254 -2.25 -10.70 4.79
N GLN A 255 -3.03 -11.45 5.59
CA GLN A 255 -4.47 -11.21 5.75
C GLN A 255 -4.74 -9.90 6.50
N LEU A 256 -3.97 -9.60 7.56
CA LEU A 256 -4.08 -8.34 8.29
C LEU A 256 -3.78 -7.13 7.38
N THR A 257 -2.80 -7.29 6.48
CA THR A 257 -2.49 -6.32 5.43
C THR A 257 -3.65 -6.15 4.45
N SER A 258 -4.28 -7.25 4.03
CA SER A 258 -5.44 -7.25 3.14
C SER A 258 -6.64 -6.55 3.77
N ASP A 259 -6.90 -6.76 5.06
CA ASP A 259 -8.01 -6.11 5.78
C ASP A 259 -7.88 -4.59 5.74
N VAL A 260 -6.70 -4.05 6.07
CA VAL A 260 -6.42 -2.60 6.02
C VAL A 260 -6.53 -2.06 4.59
N GLN A 261 -6.02 -2.80 3.60
CA GLN A 261 -6.16 -2.41 2.20
C GLN A 261 -7.64 -2.35 1.75
N ASN A 262 -8.47 -3.27 2.24
CA ASN A 262 -9.90 -3.30 1.97
C ASN A 262 -10.63 -2.13 2.63
N TRP A 263 -10.23 -1.73 3.84
CA TRP A 263 -10.79 -0.55 4.50
C TRP A 263 -10.49 0.75 3.76
N ILE A 264 -9.31 0.89 3.15
CA ILE A 264 -9.01 2.04 2.28
C ILE A 264 -9.93 2.05 1.06
N ALA A 265 -10.18 0.88 0.46
CA ALA A 265 -11.07 0.77 -0.70
C ALA A 265 -12.55 0.97 -0.35
N THR A 266 -12.98 0.52 0.83
CA THR A 266 -14.35 0.61 1.33
C THR A 266 -14.35 1.11 2.79
N PRO A 267 -14.23 2.43 3.03
CA PRO A 267 -14.13 2.99 4.38
C PRO A 267 -15.26 2.58 5.33
N THR A 268 -16.47 2.36 4.80
CA THR A 268 -17.65 2.00 5.59
C THR A 268 -17.64 0.57 6.12
N SER A 269 -16.66 -0.27 5.74
CA SER A 269 -16.49 -1.63 6.27
C SER A 269 -15.47 -1.72 7.41
N ASN A 270 -14.88 -0.59 7.83
CA ASN A 270 -13.94 -0.57 8.95
C ASN A 270 -14.69 -0.54 10.29
N PHE A 271 -14.86 -1.72 10.89
CA PHE A 271 -15.35 -1.88 12.26
C PHE A 271 -14.26 -2.43 13.20
N GLY A 272 -13.01 -2.46 12.74
CA GLY A 272 -11.89 -2.99 13.50
C GLY A 272 -11.83 -4.51 13.57
N TRP A 273 -11.15 -5.01 14.61
CA TRP A 273 -10.96 -6.43 14.88
C TRP A 273 -11.47 -6.81 16.27
N ILE A 274 -11.85 -8.07 16.41
CA ILE A 274 -12.04 -8.73 17.68
C ILE A 274 -10.83 -9.62 17.97
N LEU A 275 -10.24 -9.47 19.16
CA LEU A 275 -9.17 -10.30 19.69
C LEU A 275 -9.79 -11.43 20.53
N ARG A 276 -9.47 -12.66 20.15
CA ARG A 276 -9.90 -13.89 20.83
C ARG A 276 -8.71 -14.69 21.30
N GLY A 277 -8.72 -15.06 22.58
CA GLY A 277 -7.77 -16.03 23.13
C GLY A 277 -8.22 -17.46 22.89
N ASP A 278 -7.54 -18.39 23.55
CA ASP A 278 -7.95 -19.79 23.62
C ASP A 278 -9.21 -19.94 24.48
N GLU A 279 -10.35 -20.21 23.85
CA GLU A 279 -11.64 -20.35 24.52
C GLU A 279 -11.96 -21.82 24.90
N SER A 280 -11.02 -22.76 24.69
CA SER A 280 -11.26 -24.20 24.88
C SER A 280 -11.03 -24.71 26.31
N ALA A 281 -10.31 -23.94 27.13
CA ALA A 281 -9.98 -24.28 28.51
C ALA A 281 -10.10 -23.04 29.42
N PRO A 282 -10.33 -23.22 30.74
CA PRO A 282 -10.28 -22.12 31.70
C PRO A 282 -8.85 -21.63 31.94
N GLY A 283 -8.71 -20.39 32.41
CA GLY A 283 -7.42 -19.83 32.83
C GLY A 283 -6.49 -19.38 31.70
N THR A 284 -7.03 -19.22 30.49
CA THR A 284 -6.31 -18.77 29.30
C THR A 284 -6.34 -17.25 29.13
N THR A 285 -7.11 -16.54 29.97
CA THR A 285 -7.31 -15.09 29.83
C THR A 285 -5.99 -14.32 29.88
N ARG A 286 -5.92 -13.29 29.03
CA ARG A 286 -4.94 -12.22 29.11
C ARG A 286 -5.59 -10.88 29.30
N ARG A 287 -4.93 -10.05 30.09
CA ARG A 287 -5.25 -8.64 30.29
C ARG A 287 -4.27 -7.81 29.48
N PHE A 288 -4.78 -6.98 28.59
CA PHE A 288 -4.04 -6.05 27.76
C PHE A 288 -4.33 -4.61 28.21
N ASP A 289 -3.42 -3.69 27.94
CA ASP A 289 -3.68 -2.26 28.11
C ASP A 289 -4.64 -1.75 27.03
N SER A 290 -5.63 -0.94 27.43
CA SER A 290 -6.58 -0.25 26.54
C SER A 290 -6.05 1.11 26.08
N SER A 291 -6.84 1.83 25.28
CA SER A 291 -6.55 3.22 24.90
C SER A 291 -6.59 4.21 26.08
N GLU A 292 -7.27 3.85 27.16
CA GLU A 292 -7.40 4.61 28.42
C GLU A 292 -6.27 4.33 29.40
N SER A 293 -5.40 3.33 29.13
CA SER A 293 -4.31 2.98 30.03
C SER A 293 -3.45 4.20 30.37
N PHE A 294 -3.12 4.34 31.67
CA PHE A 294 -2.39 5.48 32.21
C PHE A 294 -1.02 5.66 31.53
N GLU A 295 -0.32 4.56 31.26
CA GLU A 295 0.98 4.59 30.58
C GLU A 295 0.76 4.62 29.06
N SER A 296 0.87 5.81 28.48
CA SER A 296 0.64 6.02 27.05
C SER A 296 1.48 5.15 26.12
N SER A 297 2.66 4.70 26.57
CA SER A 297 3.53 3.81 25.80
C SER A 297 3.04 2.36 25.74
N PHE A 298 2.08 1.96 26.57
CA PHE A 298 1.50 0.61 26.61
C PHE A 298 0.20 0.49 25.79
N ARG A 299 -0.39 1.61 25.38
CA ARG A 299 -1.64 1.64 24.63
C ARG A 299 -1.54 0.92 23.28
N PRO A 300 -2.64 0.36 22.76
CA PRO A 300 -2.66 -0.32 21.47
C PRO A 300 -2.13 0.56 20.33
N GLN A 301 -1.27 -0.01 19.47
CA GLN A 301 -0.75 0.67 18.28
C GLN A 301 -0.86 -0.21 17.04
N LEU A 302 -1.46 0.35 15.99
CA LEU A 302 -1.44 -0.20 14.63
C LEU A 302 -0.34 0.50 13.83
N VAL A 303 0.71 -0.24 13.49
CA VAL A 303 1.82 0.25 12.67
C VAL A 303 1.62 -0.22 11.24
N ILE A 304 1.58 0.73 10.30
CA ILE A 304 1.32 0.48 8.89
C ILE A 304 2.48 1.03 8.07
N GLN A 305 3.09 0.16 7.27
CA GLN A 305 4.01 0.56 6.22
C GLN A 305 3.26 0.60 4.90
N TYR A 306 3.38 1.70 4.16
CA TYR A 306 2.68 1.89 2.89
C TYR A 306 3.58 2.55 1.85
N SER A 307 3.18 2.44 0.59
CA SER A 307 3.70 3.26 -0.49
C SER A 307 2.56 3.94 -1.22
N THR A 308 2.80 5.09 -1.85
CA THR A 308 1.80 5.71 -2.73
C THR A 308 2.26 5.55 -4.17
N VAL A 309 1.37 5.06 -5.02
CA VAL A 309 1.59 5.12 -6.47
C VAL A 309 1.11 6.49 -6.94
N PRO A 310 1.99 7.34 -7.51
CA PRO A 310 1.56 8.63 -8.02
C PRO A 310 0.56 8.42 -9.16
N THR A 311 -0.57 9.11 -9.09
CA THR A 311 -1.57 9.12 -10.15
C THR A 311 -0.91 9.67 -11.42
N PRO A 312 -1.08 9.05 -12.61
CA PRO A 312 -0.59 9.64 -13.85
C PRO A 312 -1.16 11.05 -13.97
N GLY A 313 -0.30 12.07 -13.90
CA GLY A 313 -0.75 13.46 -13.91
C GLY A 313 -1.65 13.72 -15.12
N THR A 314 -2.73 14.47 -14.96
CA THR A 314 -3.71 14.78 -16.03
C THR A 314 -3.04 15.32 -17.30
N PHE A 315 -1.90 16.00 -17.16
CA PHE A 315 -1.06 16.43 -18.27
C PHE A 315 -0.53 15.27 -19.14
N ALA A 316 -0.15 14.13 -18.55
CA ALA A 316 0.27 12.94 -19.29
C ALA A 316 -0.89 12.31 -20.07
N LEU A 317 -2.12 12.36 -19.54
CA LEU A 317 -3.31 11.90 -20.25
C LEU A 317 -3.71 12.85 -21.40
N LEU A 318 -3.59 14.16 -21.19
CA LEU A 318 -3.88 15.17 -22.21
C LEU A 318 -2.85 15.18 -23.35
N THR A 319 -1.57 14.95 -23.05
CA THR A 319 -0.52 14.84 -24.09
C THR A 319 -0.67 13.57 -24.91
N LEU A 320 -1.03 12.44 -24.30
CA LEU A 320 -1.36 11.22 -25.05
C LEU A 320 -2.58 11.40 -25.95
N ALA A 321 -3.66 12.03 -25.45
CA ALA A 321 -4.87 12.28 -26.23
C ALA A 321 -4.60 13.22 -27.44
N SER A 322 -3.80 14.26 -27.26
CA SER A 322 -3.44 15.19 -28.34
C SER A 322 -2.46 14.58 -29.36
N VAL A 323 -1.57 13.67 -28.95
CA VAL A 323 -0.73 12.88 -29.86
C VAL A 323 -1.55 11.88 -30.68
N VAL A 324 -2.55 11.23 -30.07
CA VAL A 324 -3.47 10.33 -30.79
C VAL A 324 -4.35 11.10 -31.76
N ALA A 325 -4.91 12.24 -31.35
CA ALA A 325 -5.74 13.09 -32.19
C ALA A 325 -4.97 13.68 -33.38
N SER A 326 -3.70 14.06 -33.19
CA SER A 326 -2.84 14.54 -34.28
C SER A 326 -2.42 13.43 -35.25
N LYS A 327 -2.22 12.19 -34.78
CA LYS A 327 -2.02 11.02 -35.64
C LYS A 327 -3.27 10.65 -36.44
N GLN A 328 -4.47 10.78 -35.87
CA GLN A 328 -5.72 10.51 -36.58
C GLN A 328 -6.01 11.57 -37.66
N ARG A 329 -5.77 12.85 -37.39
CA ARG A 329 -5.92 13.92 -38.40
C ARG A 329 -5.01 13.76 -39.61
N ARG A 330 -3.78 13.27 -39.42
CA ARG A 330 -2.82 13.00 -40.52
C ARG A 330 -3.15 11.77 -41.38
N ARG A 331 -4.10 10.93 -40.98
CA ARG A 331 -4.57 9.78 -41.78
C ARG A 331 -5.76 10.11 -42.68
N MET A 332 -6.42 11.26 -42.46
CA MET A 332 -7.64 11.66 -43.16
C MET A 332 -7.43 12.77 -44.20
N GLY A 333 -6.19 13.23 -44.40
CA GLY A 333 -5.81 14.17 -45.46
C GLY A 333 -4.61 13.63 -46.22
#